data_AF-A0A351AFL7-F1
#
_entry.id   AF-A0A351AFL7-F1
#
_cell.length_a   1.000
_cell.length_b   1.000
_cell.length_c   1.000
_cell.angle_alpha   90.00
_cell.angle_beta   90.00
_cell.angle_gamma   90.00
#
_symmetry.space_group_name_H-M   'P 1'
#
loop_
_entity.id
_entity.type
_entity.pdbx_description
1 polymer ?
#
loop_
_entity_poly.entity_id
_entity_poly.type
_entity_poly.pdbx_seq_one_letter_code
_entity_poly.pdbx_strand_id
1 'polypeptide(L)'
;MDRSQTLVMLIKAAMESTVAAARATAPDKLTWSPDGKSRSALAQLCECGQACEWFTHILNARGEGVGFDPVSFKESQIAQRRASDIDVVEADVRTHTAAFCDALLNLPAEDGSKQVELFPGFHLSLNHLMLLPLENFAYHQGQINYIQTLYGDKDMHEAGSAQIDFPDRETIIEACEFVLPMLVRTVLATPADKMKWSPAEGARTILDMAEEVRQSGGWGADSLEAADKFSFADFDFGTMMADRLQEPNNDTWETRLRANHEAFYAKLRAFPAEKEGLRAEPMPGWVLTMGDLAYYPFWNIAYHLGQINYVQCLYGDHEMH
;
A
#
# COMPACT_ATOMS: atom_id res chain seq x y z
N MET A 1 3.78 2.00 21.78
CA MET A 1 4.47 2.87 20.79
C MET A 1 3.58 4.09 20.57
N ASP A 2 4.12 5.29 20.39
CA ASP A 2 3.28 6.44 19.98
C ASP A 2 3.02 6.42 18.45
N ARG A 3 2.16 7.32 17.97
CA ARG A 3 1.80 7.42 16.54
C ARG A 3 3.02 7.63 15.65
N SER A 4 3.90 8.56 15.99
CA SER A 4 5.05 8.90 15.15
C SER A 4 6.05 7.75 15.06
N GLN A 5 6.33 7.09 16.19
CA GLN A 5 7.16 5.88 16.21
C GLN A 5 6.54 4.73 15.41
N THR A 6 5.21 4.57 15.51
CA THR A 6 4.47 3.56 14.74
C THR A 6 4.61 3.82 13.24
N LEU A 7 4.40 5.06 12.79
CA LEU A 7 4.59 5.42 11.38
C LEU A 7 6.01 5.16 10.90
N VAL A 8 7.04 5.54 11.67
CA VAL A 8 8.44 5.28 11.31
C VAL A 8 8.71 3.78 11.15
N MET A 9 8.23 2.95 12.07
CA MET A 9 8.36 1.49 12.00
C MET A 9 7.70 0.95 10.72
N LEU A 10 6.44 1.33 10.48
CA LEU A 10 5.66 0.85 9.33
C LEU A 10 6.25 1.33 8.00
N ILE A 11 6.68 2.58 7.90
CA ILE A 11 7.30 3.14 6.69
C ILE A 11 8.59 2.40 6.36
N LYS A 12 9.44 2.13 7.35
CA LYS A 12 10.67 1.36 7.14
C LYS A 12 10.36 -0.06 6.67
N ALA A 13 9.41 -0.73 7.30
CA ALA A 13 8.97 -2.06 6.88
C ALA A 13 8.43 -2.07 5.44
N ALA A 14 7.58 -1.10 5.09
CA ALA A 14 7.01 -0.97 3.74
C ALA A 14 8.10 -0.65 2.69
N MET A 15 9.07 0.20 3.04
CA MET A 15 10.23 0.50 2.19
C MET A 15 11.05 -0.75 1.92
N GLU A 16 11.43 -1.54 2.94
CA GLU A 16 12.20 -2.77 2.72
C GLU A 16 11.45 -3.75 1.82
N SER A 17 10.15 -3.93 2.07
CA SER A 17 9.32 -4.84 1.25
C SER A 17 9.18 -4.35 -0.20
N THR A 18 9.12 -3.04 -0.42
CA THR A 18 9.09 -2.45 -1.78
C THR A 18 10.42 -2.60 -2.50
N VAL A 19 11.55 -2.40 -1.80
CA VAL A 19 12.90 -2.62 -2.33
C VAL A 19 13.09 -4.09 -2.69
N ALA A 20 12.68 -5.01 -1.82
CA ALA A 20 12.75 -6.44 -2.08
C ALA A 20 11.92 -6.85 -3.31
N ALA A 21 10.69 -6.35 -3.42
CA ALA A 21 9.87 -6.53 -4.61
C ALA A 21 10.59 -6.03 -5.88
N ALA A 22 11.18 -4.84 -5.84
CA ALA A 22 11.94 -4.32 -6.98
C ALA A 22 13.15 -5.21 -7.32
N ARG A 23 13.88 -5.71 -6.32
CA ARG A 23 15.05 -6.60 -6.46
C ARG A 23 14.70 -7.98 -7.00
N ALA A 24 13.49 -8.48 -6.68
CA ALA A 24 12.98 -9.73 -7.22
C ALA A 24 12.59 -9.63 -8.70
N THR A 25 12.41 -8.42 -9.22
CA THR A 25 12.11 -8.21 -10.64
C THR A 25 13.29 -8.70 -11.48
N ALA A 26 13.01 -9.50 -12.52
CA ALA A 26 14.04 -10.02 -13.40
C ALA A 26 14.93 -8.88 -13.95
N PRO A 27 16.27 -9.03 -14.02
CA PRO A 27 17.16 -7.91 -14.37
C PRO A 27 16.84 -7.24 -15.71
N ASP A 28 16.40 -8.00 -16.73
CA ASP A 28 15.99 -7.47 -18.03
C ASP A 28 14.59 -6.82 -18.02
N LYS A 29 13.87 -6.91 -16.90
CA LYS A 29 12.52 -6.35 -16.68
C LYS A 29 12.48 -5.14 -15.76
N LEU A 30 13.57 -4.78 -15.09
CA LEU A 30 13.64 -3.62 -14.20
C LEU A 30 13.19 -2.31 -14.87
N THR A 31 13.60 -2.11 -16.12
CA THR A 31 13.23 -0.95 -16.94
C THR A 31 12.14 -1.27 -17.97
N TRP A 32 11.55 -2.47 -17.93
CA TRP A 32 10.51 -2.89 -18.87
C TRP A 32 9.18 -2.21 -18.54
N SER A 33 8.53 -1.70 -19.57
CA SER A 33 7.18 -1.12 -19.52
C SER A 33 6.26 -1.99 -20.38
N PRO A 34 5.24 -2.66 -19.80
CA PRO A 34 4.39 -3.62 -20.52
C PRO A 34 3.77 -3.11 -21.82
N ASP A 35 3.28 -1.87 -21.82
CA ASP A 35 2.61 -1.22 -22.96
C ASP A 35 3.47 -0.10 -23.57
N GLY A 36 4.72 0.05 -23.13
CA GLY A 36 5.63 1.13 -23.50
C GLY A 36 5.28 2.51 -22.92
N LYS A 37 4.24 2.64 -22.10
CA LYS A 37 3.76 3.92 -21.53
C LYS A 37 3.69 3.90 -20.01
N SER A 38 3.21 2.83 -19.42
CA SER A 38 3.20 2.56 -17.98
C SER A 38 4.61 2.63 -17.38
N ARG A 39 4.71 2.91 -16.08
CA ARG A 39 6.02 2.92 -15.40
C ARG A 39 6.54 1.49 -15.22
N SER A 40 7.86 1.34 -15.32
CA SER A 40 8.57 0.08 -15.00
C SER A 40 8.76 -0.08 -13.49
N ALA A 41 9.15 -1.27 -13.03
CA ALA A 41 9.41 -1.53 -11.61
C ALA A 41 10.42 -0.53 -11.01
N LEU A 42 11.53 -0.26 -11.73
CA LEU A 42 12.54 0.69 -11.27
C LEU A 42 12.02 2.14 -11.22
N ALA A 43 11.15 2.53 -12.17
CA ALA A 43 10.54 3.86 -12.16
C ALA A 43 9.54 4.02 -11.00
N GLN A 44 8.84 2.95 -10.59
CA GLN A 44 7.99 2.96 -9.39
C GLN A 44 8.82 3.15 -8.12
N LEU A 45 9.89 2.37 -7.95
CA LEU A 45 10.77 2.50 -6.77
C LEU A 45 11.42 3.89 -6.69
N CYS A 46 11.86 4.43 -7.83
CA CYS A 46 12.42 5.79 -7.91
C CYS A 46 11.41 6.85 -7.47
N GLU A 47 10.12 6.69 -7.82
CA GLU A 47 9.09 7.61 -7.36
C GLU A 47 8.95 7.59 -5.83
N CYS A 48 8.99 6.42 -5.18
CA CYS A 48 8.91 6.36 -3.72
C CYS A 48 10.00 7.17 -3.02
N GLY A 49 11.22 7.14 -3.56
CA GLY A 49 12.33 7.94 -3.05
C GLY A 49 12.11 9.44 -3.25
N GLN A 50 11.64 9.84 -4.42
CA GLN A 50 11.31 11.24 -4.72
C GLN A 50 10.14 11.76 -3.86
N ALA A 51 9.13 10.93 -3.61
CA ALA A 51 8.00 11.25 -2.75
C ALA A 51 8.49 11.52 -1.31
N CYS A 52 9.35 10.66 -0.76
CA CYS A 52 9.96 10.88 0.56
C CYS A 52 10.75 12.19 0.62
N GLU A 53 11.56 12.49 -0.39
CA GLU A 53 12.31 13.75 -0.48
C GLU A 53 11.37 14.97 -0.47
N TRP A 54 10.33 14.93 -1.31
CA TRP A 54 9.37 16.03 -1.41
C TRP A 54 8.61 16.24 -0.09
N PHE A 55 8.09 15.17 0.50
CA PHE A 55 7.39 15.26 1.78
C PHE A 55 8.30 15.68 2.94
N THR A 56 9.58 15.30 2.91
CA THR A 56 10.59 15.79 3.87
C THR A 56 10.72 17.31 3.80
N HIS A 57 10.79 17.87 2.59
CA HIS A 57 10.84 19.32 2.39
C HIS A 57 9.61 20.00 2.98
N ILE A 58 8.42 19.43 2.77
CA ILE A 58 7.15 19.98 3.26
C ILE A 58 7.08 19.99 4.78
N LEU A 59 7.46 18.88 5.43
CA LEU A 59 7.47 18.77 6.88
C LEU A 59 8.47 19.76 7.50
N ASN A 60 9.68 19.86 6.96
CA ASN A 60 10.70 20.79 7.45
C ASN A 60 10.30 22.26 7.28
N ALA A 61 9.61 22.58 6.18
CA ALA A 61 9.04 23.90 5.93
C ALA A 61 7.75 24.16 6.73
N ARG A 62 7.22 23.15 7.44
CA ARG A 62 5.93 23.21 8.15
C ARG A 62 4.78 23.65 7.22
N GLY A 63 4.88 23.26 5.94
CA GLY A 63 3.96 23.66 4.88
C GLY A 63 4.16 25.06 4.30
N GLU A 64 5.09 25.86 4.83
CA GLU A 64 5.30 27.24 4.38
C GLU A 64 6.08 27.31 3.06
N GLY A 65 5.57 28.08 2.10
CA GLY A 65 6.25 28.27 0.81
C GLY A 65 6.28 27.03 -0.09
N VAL A 66 5.55 25.98 0.29
CA VAL A 66 5.36 24.78 -0.53
C VAL A 66 4.25 25.05 -1.54
N GLY A 67 4.47 24.66 -2.79
CA GLY A 67 3.44 24.65 -3.82
C GLY A 67 3.77 23.71 -4.96
N PHE A 68 2.75 23.32 -5.71
CA PHE A 68 2.92 22.52 -6.92
C PHE A 68 3.64 23.33 -8.01
N ASP A 69 4.82 22.86 -8.42
CA ASP A 69 5.45 23.31 -9.65
C ASP A 69 5.27 22.25 -10.76
N PRO A 70 4.45 22.52 -11.80
CA PRO A 70 4.26 21.59 -12.90
C PRO A 70 5.54 21.31 -13.69
N VAL A 71 6.52 22.22 -13.69
CA VAL A 71 7.79 22.02 -14.39
C VAL A 71 8.64 21.01 -13.63
N SER A 72 8.95 21.26 -12.35
CA SER A 72 9.67 20.30 -11.51
C SER A 72 8.96 18.94 -11.45
N PHE A 73 7.63 18.90 -11.33
CA PHE A 73 6.88 17.64 -11.31
C PHE A 73 7.09 16.82 -12.59
N LYS A 74 7.09 17.48 -13.76
CA LYS A 74 7.35 16.81 -15.05
C LYS A 74 8.79 16.33 -15.17
N GLU A 75 9.75 17.12 -14.67
CA GLU A 75 11.17 16.73 -14.65
C GLU A 75 11.40 15.50 -13.77
N SER A 76 10.77 15.43 -12.60
CA SER A 76 10.80 14.25 -11.72
C SER A 76 10.26 13.00 -12.42
N GLN A 77 9.13 13.08 -13.12
CA GLN A 77 8.60 11.95 -13.91
C GLN A 77 9.55 11.50 -15.03
N ILE A 78 10.25 12.44 -15.68
CA ILE A 78 11.26 12.10 -16.70
C ILE A 78 12.45 11.39 -16.04
N ALA A 79 12.90 11.88 -14.88
CA ALA A 79 14.00 11.26 -14.13
C ALA A 79 13.66 9.82 -13.71
N GLN A 80 12.45 9.58 -13.18
CA GLN A 80 11.96 8.24 -12.84
C GLN A 80 12.08 7.26 -14.02
N ARG A 81 11.67 7.70 -15.22
CA ARG A 81 11.71 6.87 -16.44
C ARG A 81 13.11 6.64 -17.01
N ARG A 82 14.09 7.45 -16.58
CA ARG A 82 15.50 7.33 -17.00
C ARG A 82 16.36 6.56 -15.99
N ALA A 83 15.80 6.23 -14.83
CA ALA A 83 16.47 5.37 -13.87
C ALA A 83 16.86 4.05 -14.54
N SER A 84 18.11 3.63 -14.34
CA SER A 84 18.68 2.43 -14.98
C SER A 84 19.54 1.59 -14.06
N ASP A 85 19.83 2.08 -12.85
CA ASP A 85 20.64 1.40 -11.86
C ASP A 85 19.84 1.27 -10.56
N ILE A 86 19.53 0.02 -10.19
CA ILE A 86 18.75 -0.29 -8.99
C ILE A 86 19.54 -0.02 -7.71
N ASP A 87 20.88 -0.12 -7.72
CA ASP A 87 21.70 0.14 -6.53
C ASP A 87 21.66 1.63 -6.18
N VAL A 88 21.72 2.50 -7.20
CA VAL A 88 21.60 3.95 -7.03
C VAL A 88 20.20 4.32 -6.54
N VAL A 89 19.15 3.80 -7.19
CA VAL A 89 17.77 4.09 -6.79
C VAL A 89 17.47 3.59 -5.37
N GLU A 90 17.93 2.40 -4.99
CA GLU A 90 17.75 1.88 -3.64
C GLU A 90 18.47 2.76 -2.60
N ALA A 91 19.70 3.19 -2.88
CA ALA A 91 20.44 4.08 -1.98
C ALA A 91 19.70 5.42 -1.77
N ASP A 92 19.15 6.00 -2.84
CA ASP A 92 18.36 7.22 -2.77
C ASP A 92 17.07 7.02 -1.96
N VAL A 93 16.33 5.94 -2.22
CA VAL A 93 15.10 5.58 -1.46
C VAL A 93 15.40 5.46 0.03
N ARG A 94 16.45 4.72 0.41
CA ARG A 94 16.83 4.55 1.82
C ARG A 94 17.22 5.88 2.47
N THR A 95 17.98 6.71 1.75
CA THR A 95 18.41 8.02 2.23
C THR A 95 17.23 8.96 2.44
N HIS A 96 16.33 9.06 1.46
CA HIS A 96 15.17 9.94 1.53
C HIS A 96 14.14 9.46 2.55
N THR A 97 13.92 8.14 2.68
CA THR A 97 13.06 7.58 3.73
C THR A 97 13.60 7.90 5.13
N ALA A 98 14.92 7.80 5.34
CA ALA A 98 15.52 8.16 6.62
C ALA A 98 15.31 9.64 6.94
N ALA A 99 15.58 10.53 5.97
CA ALA A 99 15.35 11.96 6.13
C ALA A 99 13.87 12.30 6.42
N PHE A 100 12.94 11.60 5.77
CA PHE A 100 11.51 11.75 6.03
C PHE A 100 11.14 11.30 7.46
N CYS A 101 11.63 10.14 7.89
CA CYS A 101 11.39 9.64 9.25
C CYS A 101 11.91 10.63 10.31
N ASP A 102 13.09 11.23 10.07
CA ASP A 102 13.65 12.24 10.96
C ASP A 102 12.80 13.52 10.97
N ALA A 103 12.35 14.01 9.82
CA ALA A 103 11.45 15.17 9.74
C ALA A 103 10.10 14.92 10.43
N LEU A 104 9.54 13.72 10.26
CA LEU A 104 8.31 13.26 10.89
C LEU A 104 8.44 13.29 12.42
N LEU A 105 9.53 12.76 12.97
CA LEU A 105 9.78 12.73 14.42
C LEU A 105 10.02 14.12 15.02
N ASN A 106 10.49 15.07 14.21
CA ASN A 106 10.80 16.44 14.63
C ASN A 106 9.66 17.44 14.37
N LEU A 107 8.53 17.01 13.78
CA LEU A 107 7.38 17.87 13.55
C LEU A 107 6.71 18.23 14.90
N PRO A 108 6.59 19.53 15.25
CA PRO A 108 5.88 19.93 16.45
C PRO A 108 4.40 19.53 16.40
N ALA A 109 3.86 19.01 17.50
CA ALA A 109 2.49 18.51 17.54
C ALA A 109 1.45 19.59 17.20
N GLU A 110 1.71 20.85 17.57
CA GLU A 110 0.86 21.99 17.23
C GLU A 110 0.78 22.29 15.72
N ASP A 111 1.81 21.90 14.96
CA ASP A 111 1.87 22.11 13.52
C ASP A 111 1.08 21.06 12.74
N GLY A 112 0.79 19.89 13.34
CA GLY A 112 0.14 18.76 12.66
C GLY A 112 -1.21 19.08 11.99
N SER A 113 -1.95 20.06 12.53
CA SER A 113 -3.24 20.49 11.98
C SER A 113 -3.15 21.48 10.80
N LYS A 114 -1.96 22.04 10.55
CA LYS A 114 -1.73 23.00 9.46
C LYS A 114 -2.06 22.37 8.12
N GLN A 115 -2.85 23.09 7.32
CA GLN A 115 -3.23 22.67 5.98
C GLN A 115 -2.16 23.11 4.97
N VAL A 116 -1.86 22.22 4.03
CA VAL A 116 -0.96 22.43 2.91
C VAL A 116 -1.71 22.11 1.63
N GLU A 117 -1.61 22.99 0.63
CA GLU A 117 -2.12 22.74 -0.72
C GLU A 117 -1.01 22.06 -1.53
N LEU A 118 -1.13 20.74 -1.77
CA LEU A 118 -0.10 19.98 -2.49
C LEU A 118 -0.27 20.11 -4.01
N PHE A 119 -1.51 20.27 -4.47
CA PHE A 119 -1.90 20.53 -5.86
C PHE A 119 -3.05 21.54 -5.85
N PRO A 120 -3.31 22.27 -6.96
CA PRO A 120 -4.43 23.20 -7.03
C PRO A 120 -5.76 22.54 -6.60
N GLY A 121 -6.33 23.01 -5.50
CA GLY A 121 -7.57 22.50 -4.91
C GLY A 121 -7.42 21.27 -3.99
N PHE A 122 -6.24 20.66 -3.90
CA PHE A 122 -5.98 19.49 -3.05
C PHE A 122 -5.24 19.89 -1.78
N HIS A 123 -5.98 19.90 -0.67
CA HIS A 123 -5.49 20.31 0.64
C HIS A 123 -5.39 19.11 1.58
N LEU A 124 -4.30 19.08 2.35
CA LEU A 124 -4.04 18.04 3.33
C LEU A 124 -3.42 18.64 4.60
N SER A 125 -3.73 18.08 5.78
CA SER A 125 -3.01 18.44 7.00
C SER A 125 -1.60 17.84 7.00
N LEU A 126 -0.66 18.47 7.72
CA LEU A 126 0.66 17.85 7.95
C LEU A 126 0.55 16.48 8.64
N ASN A 127 -0.43 16.29 9.53
CA ASN A 127 -0.69 14.99 10.16
C ASN A 127 -1.05 13.89 9.14
N HIS A 128 -1.91 14.18 8.17
CA HIS A 128 -2.24 13.23 7.12
C HIS A 128 -1.08 13.05 6.14
N LEU A 129 -0.28 14.09 5.90
CA LEU A 129 0.91 14.01 5.05
C LEU A 129 1.91 12.98 5.58
N MET A 130 2.00 12.80 6.90
CA MET A 130 2.84 11.77 7.54
C MET A 130 2.48 10.33 7.12
N LEU A 131 1.26 10.09 6.62
CA LEU A 131 0.81 8.78 6.13
C LEU A 131 1.25 8.49 4.69
N LEU A 132 1.55 9.54 3.90
CA LEU A 132 1.73 9.39 2.46
C LEU A 132 2.89 8.47 2.08
N PRO A 133 4.08 8.50 2.71
CA PRO A 133 5.11 7.51 2.40
C PRO A 133 4.71 6.07 2.70
N LEU A 134 3.95 5.84 3.77
CA LEU A 134 3.48 4.51 4.12
C LEU A 134 2.54 3.95 3.03
N GLU A 135 1.56 4.78 2.62
CA GLU A 135 0.67 4.47 1.50
C GLU A 135 1.47 4.25 0.21
N ASN A 136 2.35 5.19 -0.13
CA ASN A 136 3.08 5.21 -1.40
C ASN A 136 3.96 3.96 -1.58
N PHE A 137 4.67 3.51 -0.54
CA PHE A 137 5.42 2.26 -0.59
C PHE A 137 4.51 1.06 -0.82
N ALA A 138 3.46 0.87 -0.02
CA ALA A 138 2.55 -0.27 -0.18
C ALA A 138 1.86 -0.26 -1.56
N TYR A 139 1.42 0.91 -2.02
CA TYR A 139 0.84 1.12 -3.33
C TYR A 139 1.81 0.73 -4.46
N HIS A 140 3.04 1.24 -4.44
CA HIS A 140 4.02 0.94 -5.49
C HIS A 140 4.60 -0.46 -5.41
N GLN A 141 4.66 -1.08 -4.23
CA GLN A 141 4.90 -2.51 -4.08
C GLN A 141 3.87 -3.32 -4.86
N GLY A 142 2.57 -2.97 -4.75
CA GLY A 142 1.50 -3.54 -5.55
C GLY A 142 1.77 -3.48 -7.04
N GLN A 143 2.13 -2.29 -7.53
CA GLN A 143 2.43 -2.07 -8.96
C GLN A 143 3.64 -2.88 -9.43
N ILE A 144 4.72 -2.91 -8.65
CA ILE A 144 5.93 -3.68 -8.95
C ILE A 144 5.58 -5.18 -9.06
N ASN A 145 4.90 -5.74 -8.07
CA ASN A 145 4.51 -7.14 -8.09
C ASN A 145 3.53 -7.45 -9.23
N TYR A 146 2.63 -6.54 -9.57
CA TYR A 146 1.75 -6.74 -10.72
C TYR A 146 2.54 -6.79 -12.04
N ILE A 147 3.56 -5.94 -12.21
CA ILE A 147 4.46 -6.01 -13.37
C ILE A 147 5.11 -7.39 -13.50
N GLN A 148 5.50 -8.00 -12.38
CA GLN A 148 6.09 -9.35 -12.36
C GLN A 148 5.12 -10.39 -12.93
N THR A 149 3.86 -10.33 -12.51
CA THR A 149 2.82 -11.24 -13.04
C THR A 149 2.62 -11.12 -14.54
N LEU A 150 2.82 -9.94 -15.13
CA LEU A 150 2.64 -9.71 -16.57
C LEU A 150 3.67 -10.41 -17.44
N TYR A 151 4.87 -10.69 -16.91
CA TYR A 151 5.88 -11.48 -17.62
C TYR A 151 5.95 -12.94 -17.16
N GLY A 152 4.97 -13.38 -16.36
CA GLY A 152 4.76 -14.79 -15.99
C GLY A 152 5.37 -15.18 -14.64
N ASP A 153 5.92 -14.23 -13.89
CA ASP A 153 6.41 -14.47 -12.54
C ASP A 153 5.24 -14.42 -11.54
N LYS A 154 4.97 -15.58 -10.94
CA LYS A 154 3.84 -15.80 -10.02
C LYS A 154 4.31 -16.16 -8.62
N ASP A 155 5.62 -16.08 -8.38
CA ASP A 155 6.19 -16.40 -7.09
C ASP A 155 5.87 -15.26 -6.11
N MET A 156 5.64 -15.64 -4.85
CA MET A 156 5.46 -14.67 -3.77
C MET A 156 6.83 -14.18 -3.30
N HIS A 157 7.35 -13.15 -3.98
CA HIS A 157 8.62 -12.52 -3.60
C HIS A 157 8.43 -11.63 -2.38
N GLU A 158 8.93 -12.09 -1.23
CA GLU A 158 8.94 -11.38 0.06
C GLU A 158 7.62 -10.70 0.49
N ALA A 159 6.51 -11.45 0.46
CA ALA A 159 5.30 -11.11 1.24
C ALA A 159 5.42 -11.53 2.73
N GLY A 160 6.62 -11.91 3.16
CA GLY A 160 6.82 -12.87 4.23
C GLY A 160 7.20 -12.28 5.58
N SER A 161 6.37 -11.41 6.16
CA SER A 161 6.58 -10.76 7.47
C SER A 161 7.68 -9.70 7.52
N ALA A 162 7.34 -8.52 8.03
CA ALA A 162 8.35 -7.53 8.43
C ALA A 162 8.82 -7.74 9.89
N GLN A 163 8.24 -8.72 10.59
CA GLN A 163 8.46 -9.04 12.00
C GLN A 163 8.34 -7.79 12.88
N ILE A 164 7.32 -6.97 12.60
CA ILE A 164 7.12 -5.70 13.30
C ILE A 164 6.52 -5.90 14.70
N ASP A 165 6.85 -4.99 15.61
CA ASP A 165 6.16 -4.91 16.89
C ASP A 165 4.69 -4.53 16.69
N PHE A 166 3.85 -4.81 17.70
CA PHE A 166 2.44 -4.45 17.63
C PHE A 166 2.29 -2.93 17.53
N PRO A 167 1.68 -2.41 16.45
CA PRO A 167 1.60 -0.97 16.20
C PRO A 167 0.59 -0.28 17.13
N ASP A 168 0.69 1.04 17.25
CA ASP A 168 -0.40 1.83 17.81
C ASP A 168 -1.70 1.59 17.01
N ARG A 169 -2.78 1.26 17.74
CA ARG A 169 -4.04 0.78 17.15
C ARG A 169 -4.73 1.87 16.35
N GLU A 170 -4.79 3.09 16.89
CA GLU A 170 -5.47 4.19 16.22
C GLU A 170 -4.69 4.66 14.99
N THR A 171 -3.36 4.52 15.00
CA THR A 171 -2.53 4.79 13.81
C THR A 171 -2.85 3.83 12.66
N ILE A 172 -3.05 2.53 12.93
CA ILE A 172 -3.47 1.56 11.90
C ILE A 172 -4.87 1.87 11.38
N ILE A 173 -5.81 2.21 12.27
CA ILE A 173 -7.19 2.55 11.89
C ILE A 173 -7.19 3.79 11.01
N GLU A 174 -6.45 4.84 11.41
CA GLU A 174 -6.29 6.07 10.63
C GLU A 174 -5.72 5.77 9.25
N ALA A 175 -4.68 4.93 9.16
CA ALA A 175 -4.08 4.54 7.88
C ALA A 175 -5.09 3.80 6.97
N CYS A 176 -5.89 2.89 7.52
CA CYS A 176 -6.96 2.23 6.76
C CYS A 176 -8.03 3.23 6.30
N GLU A 177 -8.52 4.09 7.20
CA GLU A 177 -9.54 5.11 6.90
C GLU A 177 -9.06 6.14 5.87
N PHE A 178 -7.75 6.39 5.81
CA PHE A 178 -7.14 7.27 4.83
C PHE A 178 -7.18 6.70 3.41
N VAL A 179 -6.83 5.42 3.23
CA VAL A 179 -6.70 4.80 1.89
C VAL A 179 -8.01 4.18 1.39
N LEU A 180 -8.87 3.67 2.29
CA LEU A 180 -10.10 2.98 1.91
C LEU A 180 -11.03 3.80 0.98
N PRO A 181 -11.26 5.11 1.20
CA PRO A 181 -12.07 5.92 0.29
C PRO A 181 -11.45 6.06 -1.10
N MET A 182 -10.13 6.03 -1.23
CA MET A 182 -9.45 6.09 -2.52
C MET A 182 -9.72 4.82 -3.32
N LEU A 183 -9.56 3.65 -2.68
CA LEU A 183 -9.92 2.37 -3.28
C LEU A 183 -11.38 2.32 -3.75
N VAL A 184 -12.31 2.76 -2.90
CA VAL A 184 -13.74 2.77 -3.27
C VAL A 184 -13.97 3.62 -4.51
N ARG A 185 -13.44 4.85 -4.58
CA ARG A 185 -13.61 5.70 -5.76
C ARG A 185 -13.03 5.08 -7.01
N THR A 186 -11.82 4.53 -6.94
CA THR A 186 -11.16 3.83 -8.05
C THR A 186 -12.00 2.64 -8.56
N VAL A 187 -12.50 1.79 -7.67
CA VAL A 187 -13.31 0.63 -8.03
C VAL A 187 -14.63 1.06 -8.67
N LEU A 188 -15.30 2.06 -8.09
CA LEU A 188 -16.57 2.57 -8.62
C LEU A 188 -16.43 3.31 -9.96
N ALA A 189 -15.27 3.92 -10.22
CA ALA A 189 -14.96 4.53 -11.51
C ALA A 189 -14.64 3.50 -12.61
N THR A 190 -14.35 2.24 -12.25
CA THR A 190 -13.99 1.20 -13.22
C THR A 190 -15.21 0.79 -14.06
N PRO A 191 -15.12 0.85 -15.41
CA PRO A 191 -16.22 0.37 -16.26
C PRO A 191 -16.53 -1.11 -16.04
N ALA A 192 -17.81 -1.48 -16.13
CA ALA A 192 -18.26 -2.85 -15.84
C ALA A 192 -17.57 -3.93 -16.69
N ASP A 193 -17.23 -3.64 -17.96
CA ASP A 193 -16.48 -4.56 -18.83
C ASP A 193 -15.01 -4.69 -18.43
N LYS A 194 -14.45 -3.71 -17.72
CA LYS A 194 -13.07 -3.70 -17.22
C LYS A 194 -12.89 -4.39 -15.88
N MET A 195 -13.94 -4.51 -15.07
CA MET A 195 -13.90 -5.25 -13.80
C MET A 195 -13.38 -6.68 -13.96
N LYS A 196 -13.78 -7.35 -15.06
CA LYS A 196 -13.38 -8.74 -15.38
C LYS A 196 -12.27 -8.83 -16.44
N TRP A 197 -11.81 -7.69 -16.95
CA TRP A 197 -10.72 -7.66 -17.93
C TRP A 197 -9.40 -7.99 -17.26
N SER A 198 -8.52 -8.67 -18.00
CA SER A 198 -7.16 -8.97 -17.58
C SER A 198 -6.18 -8.62 -18.70
N PRO A 199 -5.04 -7.97 -18.40
CA PRO A 199 -4.04 -7.56 -19.39
C PRO A 199 -3.23 -8.72 -19.98
N ALA A 200 -3.15 -9.86 -19.29
CA ALA A 200 -2.38 -11.03 -19.71
C ALA A 200 -3.00 -12.32 -19.19
N GLU A 201 -2.71 -13.45 -19.83
CA GLU A 201 -3.19 -14.75 -19.37
C GLU A 201 -2.69 -15.06 -17.96
N GLY A 202 -3.62 -15.30 -17.04
CA GLY A 202 -3.31 -15.59 -15.64
C GLY A 202 -2.98 -14.37 -14.77
N ALA A 203 -3.04 -13.14 -15.31
CA ALA A 203 -2.98 -11.93 -14.49
C ALA A 203 -4.33 -11.69 -13.79
N ARG A 204 -4.28 -11.15 -12.57
CA ARG A 204 -5.48 -10.89 -11.74
C ARG A 204 -6.34 -9.77 -12.35
N THR A 205 -7.66 -9.87 -12.19
CA THR A 205 -8.62 -8.83 -12.62
C THR A 205 -8.86 -7.81 -11.51
N ILE A 206 -9.42 -6.65 -11.86
CA ILE A 206 -9.83 -5.64 -10.87
C ILE A 206 -10.85 -6.22 -9.89
N LEU A 207 -11.82 -7.01 -10.37
CA LEU A 207 -12.83 -7.65 -9.53
C LEU A 207 -12.19 -8.58 -8.49
N ASP A 208 -11.24 -9.42 -8.88
CA ASP A 208 -10.59 -10.34 -7.95
C ASP A 208 -9.80 -9.60 -6.86
N MET A 209 -9.08 -8.53 -7.23
CA MET A 209 -8.34 -7.70 -6.27
C MET A 209 -9.29 -6.92 -5.35
N ALA A 210 -10.37 -6.35 -5.88
CA ALA A 210 -11.38 -5.65 -5.09
C ALA A 210 -12.10 -6.59 -4.11
N GLU A 211 -12.41 -7.82 -4.51
CA GLU A 211 -13.01 -8.83 -3.64
C GLU A 211 -12.06 -9.35 -2.56
N GLU A 212 -10.75 -9.37 -2.82
CA GLU A 212 -9.74 -9.65 -1.80
C GLU A 212 -9.72 -8.58 -0.72
N VAL A 213 -9.66 -7.31 -1.12
CA VAL A 213 -9.69 -6.21 -0.14
C VAL A 213 -10.99 -6.18 0.64
N ARG A 214 -12.13 -6.51 0.01
CA ARG A 214 -13.40 -6.64 0.73
C ARG A 214 -13.31 -7.66 1.87
N GLN A 215 -12.55 -8.74 1.70
CA GLN A 215 -12.41 -9.82 2.68
C GLN A 215 -11.31 -9.57 3.72
N SER A 216 -10.29 -8.76 3.38
CA SER A 216 -9.08 -8.59 4.21
C SER A 216 -9.35 -8.08 5.62
N GLY A 217 -10.33 -7.18 5.81
CA GLY A 217 -10.78 -6.76 7.14
C GLY A 217 -11.32 -7.93 7.98
N GLY A 218 -12.10 -8.83 7.37
CA GLY A 218 -12.59 -10.04 8.03
C GLY A 218 -11.44 -10.95 8.46
N TRP A 219 -10.46 -11.18 7.58
CA TRP A 219 -9.27 -11.98 7.91
C TRP A 219 -8.44 -11.35 9.01
N GLY A 220 -8.29 -10.02 9.00
CA GLY A 220 -7.66 -9.28 10.09
C GLY A 220 -8.38 -9.50 11.43
N ALA A 221 -9.70 -9.39 11.44
CA ALA A 221 -10.52 -9.63 12.63
C ALA A 221 -10.37 -11.07 13.16
N ASP A 222 -10.46 -12.05 12.28
CA ASP A 222 -10.32 -13.47 12.61
C ASP A 222 -8.91 -13.78 13.14
N SER A 223 -7.88 -13.16 12.57
CA SER A 223 -6.50 -13.33 13.02
C SER A 223 -6.25 -12.79 14.42
N LEU A 224 -6.84 -11.65 14.77
CA LEU A 224 -6.75 -11.09 16.11
C LEU A 224 -7.56 -11.90 17.12
N GLU A 225 -8.66 -12.51 16.71
CA GLU A 225 -9.45 -13.39 17.58
C GLU A 225 -8.73 -14.71 17.87
N ALA A 226 -8.15 -15.32 16.84
CA ALA A 226 -7.41 -16.58 16.95
C ALA A 226 -6.02 -16.41 17.57
N ALA A 227 -5.39 -15.23 17.44
CA ALA A 227 -4.05 -14.91 17.91
C ALA A 227 -3.00 -15.93 17.40
N ASP A 228 -2.24 -16.57 18.30
CA ASP A 228 -1.20 -17.56 18.00
C ASP A 228 -1.73 -18.83 17.30
N LYS A 229 -3.05 -18.99 17.25
CA LYS A 229 -3.73 -20.12 16.59
C LYS A 229 -4.24 -19.79 15.19
N PHE A 230 -4.04 -18.57 14.70
CA PHE A 230 -4.50 -18.21 13.37
C PHE A 230 -3.81 -19.05 12.29
N SER A 231 -4.61 -19.67 11.42
CA SER A 231 -4.16 -20.53 10.33
C SER A 231 -5.07 -20.41 9.12
N PHE A 232 -4.49 -20.34 7.92
CA PHE A 232 -5.23 -20.44 6.67
C PHE A 232 -5.59 -21.89 6.33
N ALA A 233 -5.07 -22.88 7.04
CA ALA A 233 -5.40 -24.30 6.80
C ALA A 233 -6.90 -24.60 6.98
N ASP A 234 -7.58 -23.81 7.81
CA ASP A 234 -9.01 -23.95 8.10
C ASP A 234 -9.90 -23.16 7.12
N PHE A 235 -9.30 -22.40 6.18
CA PHE A 235 -10.05 -21.59 5.23
C PHE A 235 -10.52 -22.45 4.05
N ASP A 236 -11.82 -22.38 3.74
CA ASP A 236 -12.36 -22.95 2.51
C ASP A 236 -12.13 -21.97 1.35
N PHE A 237 -10.91 -22.00 0.80
CA PHE A 237 -10.54 -21.21 -0.36
C PHE A 237 -11.45 -21.46 -1.57
N GLY A 238 -12.03 -22.66 -1.71
CA GLY A 238 -12.96 -22.98 -2.80
C GLY A 238 -14.24 -22.14 -2.70
N THR A 239 -14.84 -22.10 -1.51
CA THR A 239 -16.01 -21.27 -1.22
C THR A 239 -15.68 -19.79 -1.34
N MET A 240 -14.51 -19.36 -0.85
CA MET A 240 -14.09 -17.95 -0.97
C MET A 240 -13.92 -17.52 -2.42
N MET A 241 -13.23 -18.31 -3.25
CA MET A 241 -13.09 -18.01 -4.67
C MET A 241 -14.45 -18.02 -5.40
N ALA A 242 -15.37 -18.90 -5.00
CA ALA A 242 -16.73 -18.90 -5.55
C ALA A 242 -17.52 -17.63 -5.18
N ASP A 243 -17.35 -17.08 -3.97
CA ASP A 243 -17.93 -15.78 -3.57
C ASP A 243 -17.39 -14.64 -4.45
N ARG A 244 -16.08 -14.66 -4.79
CA ARG A 244 -15.45 -13.63 -5.64
C ARG A 244 -15.94 -13.62 -7.09
N LEU A 245 -16.45 -14.75 -7.59
CA LEU A 245 -16.93 -14.90 -8.96
C LEU A 245 -18.36 -14.43 -9.15
N GLN A 246 -19.06 -14.03 -8.08
CA GLN A 246 -20.40 -13.48 -8.18
C GLN A 246 -20.39 -12.13 -8.91
N GLU A 247 -21.51 -11.80 -9.53
CA GLU A 247 -21.63 -10.53 -10.24
C GLU A 247 -21.52 -9.37 -9.24
N PRO A 248 -20.61 -8.41 -9.45
CA PRO A 248 -20.41 -7.33 -8.51
C PRO A 248 -21.67 -6.48 -8.42
N ASN A 249 -22.15 -6.32 -7.19
CA ASN A 249 -23.10 -5.27 -6.85
C ASN A 249 -22.35 -4.25 -6.02
N ASN A 250 -22.08 -3.09 -6.62
CA ASN A 250 -21.22 -2.07 -6.03
C ASN A 250 -21.71 -1.57 -4.67
N ASP A 251 -23.03 -1.40 -4.50
CA ASP A 251 -23.62 -0.93 -3.25
C ASP A 251 -23.41 -1.95 -2.12
N THR A 252 -23.61 -3.24 -2.43
CA THR A 252 -23.39 -4.31 -1.45
C THR A 252 -21.91 -4.58 -1.21
N TRP A 253 -21.07 -4.38 -2.23
CA TRP A 253 -19.62 -4.52 -2.13
C TRP A 253 -19.03 -3.51 -1.15
N GLU A 254 -19.31 -2.22 -1.33
CA GLU A 254 -18.81 -1.16 -0.45
C GLU A 254 -19.34 -1.35 0.98
N THR A 255 -20.62 -1.66 1.13
CA THR A 255 -21.23 -1.91 2.44
C THR A 255 -20.53 -3.07 3.17
N ARG A 256 -20.28 -4.20 2.48
CA ARG A 256 -19.56 -5.35 3.05
C ARG A 256 -18.10 -5.02 3.35
N LEU A 257 -17.43 -4.28 2.47
CA LEU A 257 -16.05 -3.82 2.67
C LEU A 257 -15.92 -3.02 3.96
N ARG A 258 -16.80 -2.02 4.15
CA ARG A 258 -16.81 -1.18 5.35
C ARG A 258 -17.14 -1.96 6.61
N ALA A 259 -18.18 -2.80 6.57
CA ALA A 259 -18.57 -3.62 7.72
C ALA A 259 -17.43 -4.56 8.19
N ASN A 260 -16.69 -5.16 7.25
CA ASN A 260 -15.55 -6.00 7.57
C ASN A 260 -14.40 -5.21 8.22
N HIS A 261 -14.12 -4.00 7.74
CA HIS A 261 -13.08 -3.14 8.33
C HIS A 261 -13.50 -2.56 9.68
N GLU A 262 -14.77 -2.21 9.87
CA GLU A 262 -15.30 -1.80 11.18
C GLU A 262 -15.18 -2.93 12.22
N ALA A 263 -15.48 -4.17 11.83
CA ALA A 263 -15.29 -5.34 12.68
C ALA A 263 -13.81 -5.54 13.05
N PHE A 264 -12.90 -5.37 12.08
CA PHE A 264 -11.46 -5.38 12.31
C PHE A 264 -11.04 -4.30 13.31
N TYR A 265 -11.48 -3.06 13.14
CA TYR A 265 -11.12 -1.95 14.05
C TYR A 265 -11.58 -2.23 15.48
N ALA A 266 -12.78 -2.80 15.64
CA ALA A 266 -13.28 -3.19 16.96
C ALA A 266 -12.40 -4.27 17.61
N LYS A 267 -11.98 -5.29 16.85
CA LYS A 267 -11.08 -6.35 17.33
C LYS A 267 -9.69 -5.81 17.65
N LEU A 268 -9.15 -4.92 16.82
CA LEU A 268 -7.86 -4.27 17.04
C LEU A 268 -7.84 -3.47 18.35
N ARG A 269 -8.87 -2.66 18.58
CA ARG A 269 -9.06 -1.91 19.84
C ARG A 269 -9.17 -2.82 21.06
N ALA A 270 -9.87 -3.94 20.91
CA ALA A 270 -10.09 -4.89 22.01
C ALA A 270 -8.95 -5.92 22.19
N PHE A 271 -7.94 -5.94 21.31
CA PHE A 271 -6.89 -6.95 21.35
C PHE A 271 -6.09 -6.84 22.66
N PRO A 272 -5.90 -7.92 23.45
CA PRO A 272 -5.24 -7.83 24.76
C PRO A 272 -3.74 -7.52 24.65
N ALA A 273 -3.26 -6.56 25.44
CA ALA A 273 -1.87 -6.13 25.42
C ALA A 273 -0.88 -7.27 25.72
N GLU A 274 -1.25 -8.21 26.60
CA GLU A 274 -0.44 -9.38 26.93
C GLU A 274 -0.27 -10.38 25.76
N LYS A 275 -1.07 -10.24 24.69
CA LYS A 275 -1.00 -11.07 23.49
C LYS A 275 -0.26 -10.41 22.32
N GLU A 276 0.11 -9.13 22.42
CA GLU A 276 0.77 -8.37 21.36
C GLU A 276 2.10 -8.98 20.91
N GLY A 277 2.83 -9.64 21.81
CA GLY A 277 4.11 -10.29 21.51
C GLY A 277 3.99 -11.72 20.94
N LEU A 278 2.77 -12.23 20.74
CA LEU A 278 2.56 -13.56 20.18
C LEU A 278 2.94 -13.62 18.69
N ARG A 279 3.11 -14.85 18.20
CA ARG A 279 3.35 -15.17 16.81
C ARG A 279 2.38 -16.24 16.36
N ALA A 280 1.89 -16.13 15.13
CA ALA A 280 1.08 -17.12 14.46
C ALA A 280 1.86 -17.73 13.29
N GLU A 281 1.47 -18.93 12.86
CA GLU A 281 2.01 -19.58 11.66
C GLU A 281 0.85 -19.83 10.68
N PRO A 282 0.44 -18.83 9.87
CA PRO A 282 -0.75 -18.96 9.04
C PRO A 282 -0.63 -20.06 7.98
N MET A 283 0.59 -20.36 7.56
CA MET A 283 0.94 -21.48 6.69
C MET A 283 2.26 -22.11 7.16
N PRO A 284 2.52 -23.40 6.88
CA PRO A 284 3.77 -24.05 7.28
C PRO A 284 5.01 -23.28 6.82
N GLY A 285 5.87 -22.92 7.77
CA GLY A 285 7.10 -22.16 7.56
C GLY A 285 6.92 -20.64 7.46
N TRP A 286 5.69 -20.12 7.52
CA TRP A 286 5.40 -18.69 7.45
C TRP A 286 4.96 -18.18 8.82
N VAL A 287 5.90 -17.61 9.57
CA VAL A 287 5.64 -17.11 10.93
C VAL A 287 5.43 -15.60 10.89
N LEU A 288 4.29 -15.13 11.39
CA LEU A 288 3.92 -13.73 11.51
C LEU A 288 3.83 -13.31 12.97
N THR A 289 4.27 -12.09 13.28
CA THR A 289 3.94 -11.43 14.56
C THR A 289 2.48 -10.98 14.58
N MET A 290 1.93 -10.71 15.76
CA MET A 290 0.63 -10.04 15.84
C MET A 290 0.68 -8.61 15.24
N GLY A 291 1.85 -7.97 15.20
CA GLY A 291 2.04 -6.70 14.51
C GLY A 291 1.85 -6.82 13.00
N ASP A 292 2.43 -7.84 12.36
CA ASP A 292 2.21 -8.11 10.94
C ASP A 292 0.73 -8.35 10.62
N LEU A 293 0.05 -9.13 11.46
CA LEU A 293 -1.38 -9.42 11.30
C LEU A 293 -2.26 -8.18 11.51
N ALA A 294 -1.90 -7.31 12.45
CA ALA A 294 -2.59 -6.04 12.66
C ALA A 294 -2.35 -5.05 11.50
N TYR A 295 -1.18 -5.08 10.88
CA TYR A 295 -0.84 -4.22 9.74
C TYR A 295 -1.46 -4.70 8.41
N TYR A 296 -1.72 -6.01 8.29
CA TYR A 296 -2.13 -6.65 7.04
C TYR A 296 -3.33 -6.00 6.33
N PRO A 297 -4.46 -5.66 6.99
CA PRO A 297 -5.59 -5.05 6.28
C PRO A 297 -5.24 -3.72 5.61
N PHE A 298 -4.50 -2.83 6.30
CA PHE A 298 -4.01 -1.59 5.69
C PHE A 298 -3.15 -1.88 4.46
N TRP A 299 -2.15 -2.74 4.62
CA TRP A 299 -1.23 -3.10 3.54
C TRP A 299 -2.00 -3.63 2.33
N ASN A 300 -2.96 -4.52 2.55
CA ASN A 300 -3.76 -5.14 1.49
C ASN A 300 -4.59 -4.10 0.70
N ILE A 301 -5.19 -3.11 1.38
CA ILE A 301 -5.91 -2.01 0.72
C ILE A 301 -4.97 -1.23 -0.20
N ALA A 302 -3.86 -0.71 0.35
CA ALA A 302 -2.94 0.15 -0.40
C ALA A 302 -2.26 -0.60 -1.54
N TYR A 303 -1.82 -1.84 -1.28
CA TYR A 303 -1.22 -2.73 -2.26
C TYR A 303 -2.14 -2.98 -3.45
N HIS A 304 -3.39 -3.39 -3.22
CA HIS A 304 -4.32 -3.66 -4.31
C HIS A 304 -4.85 -2.39 -4.98
N LEU A 305 -4.95 -1.26 -4.28
CA LEU A 305 -5.18 0.04 -4.91
C LEU A 305 -4.10 0.35 -5.96
N GLY A 306 -2.83 0.10 -5.62
CA GLY A 306 -1.71 0.17 -6.56
C GLY A 306 -1.90 -0.70 -7.79
N GLN A 307 -2.21 -1.98 -7.58
CA GLN A 307 -2.42 -2.94 -8.67
C GLN A 307 -3.59 -2.55 -9.57
N ILE A 308 -4.73 -2.18 -8.99
CA ILE A 308 -5.93 -1.77 -9.73
C ILE A 308 -5.60 -0.56 -10.61
N ASN A 309 -5.02 0.51 -10.05
CA ASN A 309 -4.64 1.69 -10.82
C ASN A 309 -3.62 1.36 -11.93
N TYR A 310 -2.72 0.40 -11.70
CA TYR A 310 -1.81 -0.07 -12.74
C TYR A 310 -2.55 -0.77 -13.89
N VAL A 311 -3.53 -1.62 -13.58
CA VAL A 311 -4.41 -2.26 -14.57
C VAL A 311 -5.21 -1.21 -15.35
N GLN A 312 -5.71 -0.16 -14.67
CA GLN A 312 -6.39 0.96 -15.32
C GLN A 312 -5.53 1.63 -16.38
N CYS A 313 -4.25 1.90 -16.06
CA CYS A 313 -3.30 2.44 -17.00
C CYS A 313 -3.11 1.55 -18.23
N LEU A 314 -3.09 0.22 -18.07
CA LEU A 314 -2.87 -0.72 -19.17
C LEU A 314 -4.03 -0.77 -20.18
N TYR A 315 -5.27 -0.46 -19.76
CA TYR A 315 -6.39 -0.32 -20.70
C TYR A 315 -6.61 1.13 -21.18
N GLY A 316 -5.76 2.07 -20.76
CA GLY A 316 -5.72 3.45 -21.24
C GLY A 316 -6.43 4.48 -20.35
N ASP A 317 -6.83 4.11 -19.13
CA ASP A 317 -7.31 5.06 -18.14
C ASP A 317 -6.13 5.66 -17.36
N HIS A 318 -5.98 6.97 -17.48
CA HIS A 318 -4.90 7.74 -16.88
C HIS A 318 -5.46 8.85 -15.98
N GLU A 319 -6.75 8.78 -15.63
CA GLU A 319 -7.37 9.70 -14.69
C GLU A 319 -7.02 9.31 -13.24
N MET A 320 -7.03 10.32 -12.35
CA MET A 320 -6.85 10.12 -10.91
C MET A 320 -8.24 10.10 -10.27
N HIS A 321 -8.69 8.93 -9.81
CA HIS A 321 -10.01 8.70 -9.20
C HIS A 321 -10.02 8.84 -7.68
#